data_AF-A0AAV1JZA9-F1
#
_entry.id   AF-A0AAV1JZA9-F1
#
_cell.length_a   1.000
_cell.length_b   1.000
_cell.length_c   1.000
_cell.angle_alpha   90.00
_cell.angle_beta   90.00
_cell.angle_gamma   90.00
#
_symmetry.space_group_name_H-M   'P 1'
#
loop_
_entity.id
_entity.type
_entity.pdbx_description
1 polymer ?
#
loop_
_entity_poly.entity_id
_entity_poly.type
_entity_poly.pdbx_seq_one_letter_code
_entity_poly.pdbx_strand_id
1 'polypeptide(L)'
;MTTSDFVLNDSESDVDSDEELQEAFAKGLLKPGINEEIEKVEKRHVNNIADLKAKLKEFELKLPWVETLDLVTSVAPMAPDVALQIQQTAQRRKNLQENTKSKQLYDPASDPVLNEFKRENLIHRQAQAAVLDGIKRLKELNIPTRRPDDYFAEMAKTDEHMQKVRKNLMAKQAAQSRVEKVRQLREQKKIAKRVQIDTKLKQAADKKHMLEQLKRVRKGKSTDLDFLDDKKGKGNKGKDAMKVNKRRAMKDQKFGFGGKKKGSKLNTRESSSQMDGFNSSAKKKPFNIKSKQFKPNNKKKNQRPGKSKRKGGKR
;
A
#
# COMPACT_ATOMS: atom_id res chain seq x y z
N MET A 1 -28.58 133.92 27.85
CA MET A 1 -29.12 132.70 27.22
C MET A 1 -28.39 131.53 27.87
N THR A 2 -29.02 130.92 28.88
CA THR A 2 -29.59 129.54 28.85
C THR A 2 -28.50 128.47 28.77
N THR A 3 -28.19 127.73 29.85
CA THR A 3 -28.71 126.36 30.15
C THR A 3 -28.58 125.43 28.94
N SER A 4 -27.98 124.23 28.97
CA SER A 4 -28.11 123.15 29.97
C SER A 4 -27.27 121.95 29.48
N ASP A 5 -26.87 121.14 30.45
CA ASP A 5 -26.41 119.75 30.43
C ASP A 5 -26.67 118.91 29.16
N PHE A 6 -25.62 118.17 28.76
CA PHE A 6 -25.80 116.79 28.32
C PHE A 6 -24.61 115.95 28.79
N VAL A 7 -24.78 115.35 29.96
CA VAL A 7 -23.99 114.23 30.46
C VAL A 7 -24.47 112.96 29.75
N LEU A 8 -23.57 112.29 29.05
CA LEU A 8 -23.68 110.84 28.81
C LEU A 8 -22.51 110.18 29.51
N ASN A 9 -22.84 109.63 30.68
CA ASN A 9 -22.12 108.55 31.32
C ASN A 9 -22.75 107.25 30.82
N ASP A 10 -21.98 106.46 30.08
CA ASP A 10 -22.19 105.01 29.91
C ASP A 10 -20.76 104.45 29.71
N SER A 11 -20.04 104.28 30.81
CA SER A 11 -20.03 103.07 31.64
C SER A 11 -18.99 102.07 31.15
N GLU A 12 -17.85 102.12 31.82
CA GLU A 12 -17.03 100.97 32.20
C GLU A 12 -17.80 99.64 32.17
N SER A 13 -17.33 98.65 31.40
CA SER A 13 -17.60 97.21 31.66
C SER A 13 -16.87 96.21 30.74
N ASP A 14 -16.01 96.65 29.80
CA ASP A 14 -15.32 95.68 28.90
C ASP A 14 -13.94 95.22 29.40
N VAL A 15 -13.40 95.78 30.48
CA VAL A 15 -12.05 95.44 31.00
C VAL A 15 -12.06 94.40 32.12
N ASP A 16 -13.15 94.27 32.89
CA ASP A 16 -13.19 93.38 34.06
C ASP A 16 -13.37 91.90 33.68
N SER A 17 -13.85 91.60 32.48
CA SER A 17 -14.10 90.21 32.05
C SER A 17 -12.83 89.39 31.83
N ASP A 18 -11.73 90.02 31.40
CA ASP A 18 -10.43 89.34 31.21
C ASP A 18 -9.66 89.21 32.52
N GLU A 19 -9.81 90.20 33.42
CA GLU A 19 -9.20 90.18 34.75
C GLU A 19 -9.86 89.13 35.65
N GLU A 20 -11.19 89.01 35.62
CA GLU A 20 -11.92 87.95 36.31
C GLU A 20 -11.55 86.55 35.81
N LEU A 21 -11.29 86.39 34.50
CA LEU A 21 -10.83 85.12 33.92
C LEU A 21 -9.40 84.77 34.37
N GLN A 22 -8.51 85.76 34.45
CA GLN A 22 -7.15 85.58 34.98
C GLN A 22 -7.14 85.27 36.47
N GLU A 23 -8.01 85.91 37.26
CA GLU A 23 -8.17 85.59 38.68
C GLU A 23 -8.80 84.22 38.91
N ALA A 24 -9.79 83.81 38.11
CA ALA A 24 -10.39 82.49 38.19
C ALA A 24 -9.41 81.38 37.79
N PHE A 25 -8.49 81.68 36.87
CA PHE A 25 -7.34 80.83 36.55
C PHE A 25 -6.33 80.76 37.71
N ALA A 26 -5.97 81.90 38.30
CA ALA A 26 -5.05 81.98 39.44
C ALA A 26 -5.60 81.34 40.73
N LYS A 27 -6.92 81.44 40.94
CA LYS A 27 -7.68 80.79 42.03
C LYS A 27 -7.92 79.28 41.77
N GLY A 28 -7.55 78.78 40.58
CA GLY A 28 -7.63 77.35 40.23
C GLY A 28 -9.02 76.83 39.88
N LEU A 29 -10.00 77.72 39.65
CA LEU A 29 -11.35 77.38 39.21
C LEU A 29 -11.40 77.01 37.72
N LEU A 30 -10.50 77.58 36.91
CA LEU A 30 -10.29 77.26 35.50
C LEU A 30 -8.98 76.48 35.33
N LYS A 31 -9.04 75.27 34.76
CA LYS A 31 -7.85 74.49 34.41
C LYS A 31 -7.42 74.79 32.96
N PRO A 32 -6.11 74.96 32.68
CA PRO A 32 -5.64 75.17 31.32
C PRO A 32 -5.81 73.87 30.52
N GLY A 33 -6.87 73.80 29.71
CA GLY A 33 -7.04 72.77 28.69
C GLY A 33 -8.30 71.92 28.88
N ILE A 34 -9.18 71.99 27.88
CA ILE A 34 -10.21 70.98 27.56
C ILE A 34 -9.53 69.75 26.92
N ASN A 35 -8.36 69.37 27.42
CA ASN A 35 -7.64 68.19 26.97
C ASN A 35 -7.46 67.34 28.22
N GLU A 36 -8.40 66.43 28.47
CA GLU A 36 -8.09 65.28 29.31
C GLU A 36 -6.88 64.60 28.68
N GLU A 37 -5.78 64.51 29.42
CA GLU A 37 -4.72 63.57 29.10
C GLU A 37 -5.35 62.18 29.21
N ILE A 38 -5.95 61.71 28.12
CA ILE A 38 -6.32 60.30 28.01
C ILE A 38 -5.00 59.57 28.14
N GLU A 39 -4.80 58.93 29.30
CA GLU A 39 -3.68 58.03 29.54
C GLU A 39 -3.54 57.20 28.28
N LYS A 40 -2.38 57.24 27.62
CA LYS A 40 -2.16 56.57 26.35
C LYS A 40 -2.50 55.10 26.56
N VAL A 41 -3.74 54.71 26.24
CA VAL A 41 -4.18 53.33 26.37
C VAL A 41 -3.37 52.59 25.34
N GLU A 42 -2.29 51.95 25.79
CA GLU A 42 -1.45 51.14 24.95
C GLU A 42 -2.34 50.10 24.30
N LYS A 43 -2.63 50.30 23.01
CA LYS A 43 -3.47 49.39 22.26
C LYS A 43 -2.76 48.04 22.26
N ARG A 44 -3.26 47.10 23.05
CA ARG A 44 -2.78 45.73 23.05
C ARG A 44 -3.21 45.09 21.74
N HIS A 45 -2.28 45.00 20.80
CA HIS A 45 -2.52 44.31 19.55
C HIS A 45 -2.54 42.81 19.83
N VAL A 46 -3.58 42.12 19.34
CA VAL A 46 -3.67 40.65 19.44
C VAL A 46 -2.46 39.98 18.78
N ASN A 47 -1.90 40.59 17.72
CA ASN A 47 -0.67 40.17 17.07
C ASN A 47 0.42 41.26 17.21
N ASN A 48 1.18 41.23 18.31
CA ASN A 48 2.33 42.12 18.49
C ASN A 48 3.61 41.49 17.89
N ILE A 49 3.89 41.81 16.63
CA ILE A 49 5.06 41.30 15.90
C ILE A 49 6.38 41.77 16.52
N ALA A 50 6.41 42.97 17.13
CA ALA A 50 7.62 43.53 17.73
C ALA A 50 8.05 42.71 18.95
N ASP A 51 7.10 42.42 19.84
CA ASP A 51 7.35 41.61 21.03
C ASP A 51 7.68 40.16 20.67
N LEU A 52 7.01 39.58 19.66
CA LEU A 52 7.34 38.23 19.17
C LEU A 52 8.78 38.15 18.66
N LYS A 53 9.25 39.17 17.95
CA LYS A 53 10.65 39.26 17.48
C LYS A 53 11.62 39.48 18.65
N ALA A 54 11.24 40.29 19.64
CA ALA A 54 12.07 40.50 20.83
C ALA A 54 12.22 39.20 21.64
N LYS A 55 11.11 38.46 21.83
CA LYS A 55 11.12 37.14 22.47
C LYS A 55 11.85 36.07 21.67
N LEU A 56 11.76 36.09 20.34
CA LEU A 56 12.55 35.21 19.48
C LEU A 56 14.04 35.43 19.76
N LYS A 57 14.50 36.69 19.77
CA LYS A 57 15.91 37.02 20.07
C LYS A 57 16.35 36.60 21.47
N GLU A 58 15.44 36.62 22.45
CA GLU A 58 15.73 36.18 23.82
C GLU A 58 15.97 34.66 23.89
N PHE A 59 15.20 33.86 23.14
CA PHE A 59 15.33 32.40 23.10
C PHE A 59 16.27 31.87 22.02
N GLU A 60 16.74 32.72 21.11
CA GLU A 60 17.61 32.32 20.00
C GLU A 60 18.98 31.86 20.50
N LEU A 61 19.21 30.55 20.43
CA LEU A 61 20.50 29.95 20.75
C LEU A 61 21.47 30.12 19.58
N LYS A 62 22.59 30.81 19.82
CA LYS A 62 23.65 31.01 18.82
C LYS A 62 24.65 29.85 18.84
N LEU A 63 24.18 28.66 18.47
CA LEU A 63 24.99 27.46 18.41
C LEU A 63 25.48 27.18 16.98
N PRO A 64 26.65 26.54 16.81
CA PRO A 64 27.05 26.00 15.52
C PRO A 64 25.97 25.04 15.00
N TRP A 65 25.74 25.05 13.69
CA TRP A 65 24.70 24.22 13.05
C TRP A 65 24.82 22.72 13.36
N VAL A 66 26.03 22.22 13.66
CA VAL A 66 26.28 20.81 14.01
C VAL A 66 25.57 20.38 15.29
N GLU A 67 25.36 21.30 16.24
CA GLU A 67 24.74 20.98 17.52
C GLU A 67 23.22 20.97 17.44
N THR A 68 22.64 21.74 16.51
CA THR A 68 21.19 21.80 16.30
C THR A 68 20.72 20.81 15.23
N LEU A 69 21.51 20.60 14.17
CA LEU A 69 21.19 19.79 12.99
C LEU A 69 19.86 20.16 12.32
N ASP A 70 19.37 21.37 12.57
CA ASP A 70 18.08 21.83 12.07
C ASP A 70 18.17 22.16 10.57
N LEU A 71 17.17 21.71 9.81
CA LEU A 71 17.08 21.93 8.38
C LEU A 71 15.67 22.36 8.01
N VAL A 72 15.58 23.51 7.36
CA VAL A 72 14.34 24.00 6.75
C VAL A 72 14.43 23.75 5.26
N THR A 73 13.73 22.71 4.78
CA THR A 73 13.76 22.31 3.37
C THR A 73 12.38 22.38 2.72
N SER A 74 12.41 22.66 1.42
CA SER A 74 11.27 22.44 0.53
C SER A 74 11.24 20.97 0.06
N VAL A 75 10.19 20.59 -0.66
CA VAL A 75 10.00 19.22 -1.13
C VAL A 75 11.06 18.85 -2.17
N ALA A 76 11.73 17.69 -2.02
CA ALA A 76 12.73 17.22 -2.97
C ALA A 76 12.18 17.18 -4.40
N PRO A 77 12.92 17.66 -5.42
CA PRO A 77 12.49 17.53 -6.80
C PRO A 77 12.30 16.05 -7.15
N MET A 78 11.19 15.72 -7.80
CA MET A 78 10.97 14.35 -8.27
C MET A 78 11.98 14.02 -9.36
N ALA A 79 12.35 12.74 -9.45
CA ALA A 79 13.09 12.24 -10.59
C ALA A 79 12.36 12.63 -11.89
N PRO A 80 13.10 13.07 -12.93
CA PRO A 80 12.52 13.61 -14.16
C PRO A 80 11.54 12.63 -14.83
N ASP A 81 11.86 11.34 -14.83
CA ASP A 81 10.99 10.30 -15.41
C ASP A 81 9.63 10.20 -14.71
N VAL A 82 9.63 10.27 -13.38
CA VAL A 82 8.41 10.19 -12.56
C VAL A 82 7.59 11.47 -12.70
N ALA A 83 8.26 12.62 -12.77
CA ALA A 83 7.61 13.90 -13.03
C ALA A 83 6.92 13.92 -14.40
N LEU A 84 7.59 13.42 -15.45
CA LEU A 84 7.02 13.30 -16.79
C LEU A 84 5.81 12.36 -16.83
N GLN A 85 5.88 11.20 -16.16
CA GLN A 85 4.73 10.28 -16.08
C GLN A 85 3.54 10.93 -15.36
N ILE A 86 3.79 11.69 -14.30
CA ILE A 86 2.72 12.40 -13.57
C ILE A 86 2.13 13.53 -14.41
N GLN A 87 2.96 14.23 -15.18
CA GLN A 87 2.49 15.24 -16.12
C GLN A 87 1.65 14.63 -17.24
N GLN A 88 2.10 13.53 -17.86
CA GLN A 88 1.35 12.81 -18.89
C GLN A 88 0.02 12.27 -18.37
N THR A 89 0.01 11.69 -17.16
CA THR A 89 -1.23 11.20 -16.54
C THR A 89 -2.17 12.35 -16.17
N ALA A 90 -1.64 13.48 -15.68
CA ALA A 90 -2.42 14.68 -15.44
C ALA A 90 -3.02 15.27 -16.74
N GLN A 91 -2.25 15.32 -17.83
CA GLN A 91 -2.74 15.74 -19.15
C GLN A 91 -3.84 14.80 -19.67
N ARG A 92 -3.65 13.48 -19.60
CA ARG A 92 -4.69 12.51 -19.96
C ARG A 92 -5.97 12.72 -19.14
N ARG A 93 -5.85 12.98 -17.84
CA ARG A 93 -7.00 13.29 -16.97
C ARG A 93 -7.69 14.60 -17.37
N LYS A 94 -6.93 15.66 -17.67
CA LYS A 94 -7.50 16.92 -18.16
C LYS A 94 -8.27 16.72 -19.46
N ASN A 95 -7.69 16.02 -20.44
CA ASN A 95 -8.35 15.73 -21.70
C ASN A 95 -9.62 14.90 -21.50
N LEU A 96 -9.62 13.92 -20.58
CA LEU A 96 -10.82 13.16 -20.22
C LEU A 96 -11.90 14.05 -19.59
N GLN A 97 -11.51 14.96 -18.67
CA GLN A 97 -12.41 15.89 -18.01
C GLN A 97 -13.04 16.88 -19.00
N GLU A 98 -12.27 17.46 -19.91
CA GLU A 98 -12.75 18.38 -20.94
C GLU A 98 -13.74 17.70 -21.91
N ASN A 99 -13.51 16.42 -22.22
CA ASN A 99 -14.42 15.64 -23.08
C ASN A 99 -15.70 15.20 -22.35
N THR A 100 -15.71 15.15 -21.02
CA THR A 100 -16.91 14.84 -20.23
C THR A 100 -17.62 16.13 -19.81
N LYS A 101 -18.83 16.40 -20.33
CA LYS A 101 -19.67 17.56 -19.97
C LYS A 101 -20.15 17.60 -18.50
N SER A 102 -19.65 16.72 -17.62
CA SER A 102 -19.98 16.72 -16.20
C SER A 102 -19.07 17.68 -15.43
N LYS A 103 -19.66 18.73 -14.85
CA LYS A 103 -18.99 19.66 -13.93
C LYS A 103 -18.67 18.91 -12.62
N GLN A 104 -17.50 18.27 -12.54
CA GLN A 104 -17.09 17.56 -11.33
C GLN A 104 -16.75 18.59 -10.24
N LEU A 105 -17.64 18.69 -9.25
CA LEU A 105 -17.46 19.44 -8.02
C LEU A 105 -16.40 18.73 -7.16
N TYR A 106 -15.28 19.41 -6.88
CA TYR A 106 -14.17 19.02 -6.00
C TYR A 106 -14.02 17.50 -5.70
N ASP A 107 -12.98 16.86 -6.23
CA ASP A 107 -12.64 15.47 -5.90
C ASP A 107 -11.77 15.40 -4.63
N PRO A 108 -12.28 14.88 -3.50
CA PRO A 108 -11.51 14.73 -2.26
C PRO A 108 -10.28 13.83 -2.41
N ALA A 109 -10.28 12.91 -3.38
CA ALA A 109 -9.10 12.06 -3.64
C ALA A 109 -7.97 12.83 -4.31
N SER A 110 -8.26 14.01 -4.87
CA SER A 110 -7.27 14.88 -5.50
C SER A 110 -6.52 15.74 -4.50
N ASP A 111 -7.14 16.09 -3.37
CA ASP A 111 -6.58 16.98 -2.36
C ASP A 111 -5.51 16.28 -1.49
N PRO A 112 -4.27 16.80 -1.42
CA PRO A 112 -3.24 16.27 -0.53
C PRO A 112 -3.59 16.30 0.96
N VAL A 113 -4.48 17.19 1.41
CA VAL A 113 -4.88 17.28 2.82
C VAL A 113 -5.80 16.14 3.21
N LEU A 114 -6.75 15.81 2.33
CA LEU A 114 -7.72 14.72 2.55
C LEU A 114 -7.17 13.36 2.13
N ASN A 115 -6.27 13.33 1.14
CA ASN A 115 -5.66 12.10 0.65
C ASN A 115 -4.36 11.79 1.41
N GLU A 116 -4.48 10.88 2.37
CA GLU A 116 -3.36 10.41 3.20
C GLU A 116 -2.14 9.96 2.38
N PHE A 117 -2.34 9.22 1.28
CA PHE A 117 -1.22 8.72 0.49
C PHE A 117 -0.40 9.86 -0.15
N LYS A 118 -1.08 10.92 -0.60
CA LYS A 118 -0.41 12.09 -1.15
C LYS A 118 0.31 12.88 -0.07
N ARG A 119 -0.32 13.04 1.10
CA ARG A 119 0.28 13.68 2.27
C ARG A 119 1.56 13.00 2.71
N GLU A 120 1.49 11.68 2.92
CA GLU A 120 2.64 10.85 3.32
C GLU A 120 3.79 10.94 2.31
N ASN A 121 3.48 10.95 1.01
CA ASN A 121 4.51 11.09 -0.03
C ASN A 121 5.18 12.49 -0.01
N LEU A 122 4.42 13.55 0.28
CA LEU A 122 4.99 14.89 0.44
C LEU A 122 5.91 14.98 1.66
N ILE A 123 5.47 14.44 2.80
CA ILE A 123 6.27 14.38 4.03
C ILE A 123 7.56 13.58 3.79
N HIS A 124 7.43 12.42 3.13
CA HIS A 124 8.57 11.58 2.79
C HIS A 124 9.58 12.32 1.89
N ARG A 125 9.12 13.04 0.88
CA ARG A 125 9.98 13.81 -0.03
C ARG A 125 10.64 15.01 0.64
N GLN A 126 9.95 15.69 1.56
CA GLN A 126 10.53 16.78 2.33
C GLN A 126 11.64 16.25 3.26
N ALA A 127 11.38 15.13 3.94
CA ALA A 127 12.39 14.45 4.75
C ALA A 127 13.58 13.98 3.89
N GLN A 128 13.34 13.48 2.68
CA GLN A 128 14.40 13.10 1.75
C GLN A 128 15.28 14.29 1.36
N ALA A 129 14.70 15.46 1.08
CA ALA A 129 15.47 16.68 0.80
C ALA A 129 16.37 17.06 1.99
N ALA A 130 15.80 17.05 3.21
CA ALA A 130 16.54 17.35 4.43
C ALA A 130 17.70 16.37 4.64
N VAL A 131 17.49 15.07 4.41
CA VAL A 131 18.56 14.07 4.53
C VAL A 131 19.68 14.31 3.50
N LEU A 132 19.34 14.64 2.26
CA LEU A 132 20.34 14.92 1.22
C LEU A 132 21.20 16.14 1.57
N ASP A 133 20.56 17.23 1.98
CA ASP A 133 21.25 18.47 2.36
C ASP A 133 22.06 18.30 3.65
N GLY A 134 21.48 17.64 4.66
CA GLY A 134 22.13 17.38 5.94
C GLY A 134 23.36 16.48 5.82
N ILE A 135 23.25 15.38 5.07
CA ILE A 135 24.40 14.50 4.82
C ILE A 135 25.50 15.24 4.08
N LYS A 136 25.17 16.13 3.14
CA LYS A 136 26.16 16.94 2.43
C LYS A 136 26.94 17.82 3.41
N ARG A 137 26.25 18.59 4.25
CA ARG A 137 26.88 19.47 5.26
C ARG A 137 27.70 18.69 6.30
N LEU A 138 27.22 17.53 6.74
CA LEU A 138 27.97 16.69 7.69
C LEU A 138 29.26 16.11 7.07
N LYS A 139 29.23 15.78 5.77
CA LYS A 139 30.42 15.34 5.04
C LYS A 139 31.45 16.46 4.88
N GLU A 140 31.01 17.69 4.61
CA GLU A 140 31.89 18.86 4.54
C GLU A 140 32.64 19.09 5.88
N LEU A 141 32.01 18.72 7.00
CA LEU A 141 32.59 18.77 8.34
C LEU A 141 33.34 17.51 8.76
N ASN A 142 33.52 16.54 7.84
CA ASN A 142 34.18 15.25 8.07
C ASN A 142 33.56 14.38 9.18
N ILE A 143 32.25 14.50 9.41
CA ILE A 143 31.53 13.68 10.41
C ILE A 143 31.03 12.38 9.75
N PRO A 144 31.32 11.19 10.33
CA PRO A 144 30.83 9.93 9.81
C PRO A 144 29.31 9.80 10.02
N THR A 145 28.55 9.62 8.94
CA THR A 145 27.08 9.58 8.98
C THR A 145 26.47 8.18 8.89
N ARG A 146 27.21 7.19 8.37
CA ARG A 146 26.71 5.82 8.21
C ARG A 146 27.01 4.98 9.44
N ARG A 147 25.97 4.37 10.02
CA ARG A 147 26.10 3.35 11.06
C ARG A 147 26.82 2.11 10.50
N PRO A 148 27.95 1.67 11.08
CA PRO A 148 28.58 0.40 10.72
C PRO A 148 27.71 -0.80 11.13
N ASP A 149 27.75 -1.88 10.34
CA ASP A 149 26.96 -3.08 10.62
C ASP A 149 27.45 -3.84 11.87
N ASP A 150 28.73 -3.67 12.23
CA ASP A 150 29.38 -4.29 13.41
C ASP A 150 29.26 -3.45 14.69
N TYR A 151 28.54 -2.31 14.63
CA TYR A 151 28.32 -1.46 15.80
C TYR A 151 26.97 -1.79 16.47
N PHE A 152 27.05 -2.65 17.50
CA PHE A 152 25.90 -3.09 18.30
C PHE A 152 25.67 -2.16 19.50
N ALA A 153 24.78 -1.18 19.32
CA ALA A 153 24.27 -0.32 20.37
C ALA A 153 22.75 -0.52 20.52
N GLU A 154 22.18 -0.04 21.63
CA GLU A 154 20.74 -0.08 21.84
C GLU A 154 20.01 0.69 20.72
N MET A 155 19.02 0.04 20.11
CA MET A 155 18.21 0.61 19.04
C MET A 155 16.84 1.00 19.59
N ALA A 156 16.16 1.95 18.95
CA ALA A 156 14.83 2.42 19.38
C ALA A 156 13.74 1.32 19.46
N LYS A 157 13.96 0.16 18.82
CA LYS A 157 13.08 -1.02 18.90
C LYS A 157 13.92 -2.26 19.12
N THR A 158 13.41 -3.17 19.95
CA THR A 158 14.09 -4.44 20.25
C THR A 158 14.12 -5.37 19.03
N ASP A 159 15.14 -6.21 18.94
CA ASP A 159 15.29 -7.19 17.86
C ASP A 159 14.13 -8.19 17.84
N GLU A 160 13.62 -8.59 19.00
CA GLU A 160 12.45 -9.47 19.10
C GLU A 160 11.22 -8.84 18.41
N HIS A 161 10.99 -7.53 18.61
CA HIS A 161 9.93 -6.82 17.92
C HIS A 161 10.16 -6.79 16.40
N MET A 162 11.38 -6.50 15.96
CA MET A 162 11.71 -6.46 14.53
C MET A 162 11.60 -7.84 13.86
N GLN A 163 11.92 -8.92 14.57
CA GLN A 163 11.68 -10.28 14.08
C GLN A 163 10.19 -10.58 13.89
N LYS A 164 9.30 -10.11 14.78
CA LYS A 164 7.84 -10.22 14.60
C LYS A 164 7.38 -9.47 13.35
N VAL A 165 7.88 -8.25 13.13
CA VAL A 165 7.58 -7.46 11.93
C VAL A 165 8.05 -8.18 10.65
N ARG A 166 9.29 -8.69 10.63
CA ARG A 166 9.85 -9.45 9.49
C ARG A 166 9.01 -10.70 9.18
N LYS A 167 8.62 -11.47 10.21
CA LYS A 167 7.74 -12.65 10.04
C LYS A 167 6.41 -12.27 9.37
N ASN A 168 5.79 -11.17 9.79
CA ASN A 168 4.54 -10.68 9.19
C ASN A 168 4.72 -10.21 7.75
N LEU A 169 5.83 -9.54 7.44
CA LEU A 169 6.14 -9.10 6.08
C LEU A 169 6.33 -10.30 5.13
N MET A 170 7.13 -11.29 5.56
CA MET A 170 7.34 -12.53 4.80
C MET A 170 6.02 -13.30 4.60
N ALA A 171 5.16 -13.35 5.61
CA ALA A 171 3.84 -13.97 5.50
C ALA A 171 2.94 -13.26 4.48
N LYS A 172 2.93 -11.92 4.44
CA LYS A 172 2.20 -11.13 3.44
C LYS A 172 2.73 -11.36 2.02
N GLN A 173 4.04 -11.36 1.83
CA GLN A 173 4.67 -11.63 0.53
C GLN A 173 4.38 -13.07 0.06
N ALA A 174 4.43 -14.05 0.96
CA ALA A 174 4.06 -15.44 0.67
C ALA A 174 2.56 -15.57 0.33
N ALA A 175 1.68 -14.79 0.96
CA ALA A 175 0.26 -14.76 0.61
C ALA A 175 0.03 -14.18 -0.81
N GLN A 176 0.66 -13.04 -1.12
CA GLN A 176 0.56 -12.41 -2.44
C GLN A 176 1.09 -13.31 -3.56
N SER A 177 2.30 -13.86 -3.40
CA SER A 177 2.88 -14.77 -4.40
C SER A 177 2.05 -16.04 -4.59
N ARG A 178 1.38 -16.55 -3.55
CA ARG A 178 0.44 -17.68 -3.69
C ARG A 178 -0.78 -17.28 -4.52
N VAL A 179 -1.37 -16.11 -4.29
CA VAL A 179 -2.51 -15.61 -5.08
C VAL A 179 -2.12 -15.44 -6.54
N GLU A 180 -0.96 -14.87 -6.82
CA GLU A 180 -0.42 -14.71 -8.19
C GLU A 180 -0.17 -16.06 -8.86
N LYS A 181 0.48 -17.01 -8.18
CA LYS A 181 0.68 -18.37 -8.70
C LYS A 181 -0.65 -19.06 -9.01
N VAL A 182 -1.65 -18.89 -8.14
CA VAL A 182 -3.00 -19.44 -8.38
C VAL A 182 -3.65 -18.79 -9.61
N ARG A 183 -3.49 -17.48 -9.81
CA ARG A 183 -3.98 -16.77 -11.00
C ARG A 183 -3.29 -17.29 -12.27
N GLN A 184 -1.96 -17.39 -12.27
CA GLN A 184 -1.18 -17.93 -13.39
C GLN A 184 -1.60 -19.37 -13.73
N LEU A 185 -1.75 -20.24 -12.74
CA LEU A 185 -2.21 -21.61 -12.95
C LEU A 185 -3.62 -21.68 -13.55
N ARG A 186 -4.51 -20.77 -13.18
CA ARG A 186 -5.86 -20.67 -13.77
C ARG A 186 -5.80 -20.23 -15.24
N GLU A 187 -4.96 -19.25 -15.55
CA GLU A 187 -4.76 -18.76 -16.92
C GLU A 187 -4.14 -19.83 -17.81
N GLN A 188 -3.08 -20.51 -17.34
CA GLN A 188 -2.47 -21.64 -18.03
C GLN A 188 -3.48 -22.76 -18.31
N LYS A 189 -4.36 -23.09 -17.36
CA LYS A 189 -5.43 -24.09 -17.58
C LYS A 189 -6.45 -23.65 -18.64
N LYS A 190 -6.78 -22.35 -18.72
CA LYS A 190 -7.67 -21.82 -19.76
C LYS A 190 -7.01 -21.90 -21.13
N ILE A 191 -5.74 -21.51 -21.24
CA ILE A 191 -4.97 -21.57 -22.49
C ILE A 191 -4.80 -23.02 -22.94
N ALA A 192 -4.42 -23.92 -22.04
CA ALA A 192 -4.27 -25.35 -22.35
C ALA A 192 -5.54 -25.96 -22.92
N LYS A 193 -6.73 -25.59 -22.41
CA LYS A 193 -8.02 -26.03 -22.96
C LYS A 193 -8.26 -25.49 -24.37
N ARG A 194 -7.96 -24.21 -24.64
CA ARG A 194 -8.08 -23.62 -25.99
C ARG A 194 -7.15 -24.31 -26.97
N VAL A 195 -5.87 -24.46 -26.62
CA VAL A 195 -4.87 -25.16 -27.43
C VAL A 195 -5.30 -26.60 -27.74
N GLN A 196 -5.88 -27.32 -26.78
CA GLN A 196 -6.41 -28.67 -27.04
C GLN A 196 -7.57 -28.70 -28.05
N ILE A 197 -8.41 -27.67 -28.06
CA ILE A 197 -9.49 -27.55 -29.05
C ILE A 197 -8.91 -27.17 -30.41
N ASP A 198 -8.04 -26.16 -30.46
CA ASP A 198 -7.41 -25.66 -31.69
C ASP A 198 -6.58 -26.73 -32.37
N THR A 199 -5.84 -27.54 -31.59
CA THR A 199 -5.09 -28.69 -32.14
C THR A 199 -5.99 -29.75 -32.74
N LYS A 200 -7.15 -30.05 -32.15
CA LYS A 200 -8.14 -30.98 -32.73
C LYS A 200 -8.78 -30.41 -33.99
N LEU A 201 -9.15 -29.13 -33.98
CA LEU A 201 -9.70 -28.44 -35.15
C LEU A 201 -8.69 -28.41 -36.29
N LYS A 202 -7.42 -28.09 -35.99
CA LYS A 202 -6.31 -28.13 -36.95
C LYS A 202 -6.12 -29.54 -37.52
N GLN A 203 -6.07 -30.58 -36.67
CA GLN A 203 -5.98 -31.97 -37.14
C GLN A 203 -7.17 -32.38 -38.03
N ALA A 204 -8.38 -31.93 -37.73
CA ALA A 204 -9.55 -32.20 -38.56
C ALA A 204 -9.49 -31.45 -39.90
N ALA A 205 -9.04 -30.19 -39.89
CA ALA A 205 -8.81 -29.39 -41.09
C ALA A 205 -7.72 -30.02 -41.97
N ASP A 206 -6.59 -30.41 -41.38
CA ASP A 206 -5.49 -31.08 -42.08
C ASP A 206 -5.96 -32.41 -42.70
N LYS A 207 -6.76 -33.21 -41.98
CA LYS A 207 -7.39 -34.43 -42.53
C LYS A 207 -8.34 -34.13 -43.67
N LYS A 208 -9.19 -33.10 -43.55
CA LYS A 208 -10.13 -32.70 -44.61
C LYS A 208 -9.37 -32.25 -45.85
N HIS A 209 -8.33 -31.44 -45.67
CA HIS A 209 -7.45 -30.97 -46.74
C HIS A 209 -6.76 -32.14 -47.45
N MET A 210 -6.19 -33.08 -46.70
CA MET A 210 -5.58 -34.30 -47.23
C MET A 210 -6.59 -35.17 -48.00
N LEU A 211 -7.82 -35.34 -47.48
CA LEU A 211 -8.88 -36.08 -48.18
C LEU A 211 -9.34 -35.35 -49.45
N GLU A 212 -9.36 -34.02 -49.46
CA GLU A 212 -9.68 -33.23 -50.65
C GLU A 212 -8.60 -33.36 -51.72
N GLN A 213 -7.32 -33.28 -51.33
CA GLN A 213 -6.19 -33.54 -52.22
C GLN A 213 -6.27 -34.96 -52.82
N LEU A 214 -6.52 -35.99 -52.00
CA LEU A 214 -6.74 -37.36 -52.48
C LEU A 214 -7.92 -37.48 -53.46
N LYS A 215 -9.03 -36.78 -53.20
CA LYS A 215 -10.18 -36.74 -54.12
C LYS A 215 -9.85 -36.03 -55.44
N ARG A 216 -9.01 -34.99 -55.43
CA ARG A 216 -8.55 -34.29 -56.64
C ARG A 216 -7.66 -35.20 -57.50
N VAL A 217 -6.71 -35.90 -56.87
CA VAL A 217 -5.86 -36.91 -57.53
C VAL A 217 -6.70 -38.06 -58.09
N ARG A 218 -7.62 -38.64 -57.30
CA ARG A 218 -8.52 -39.72 -57.76
C ARG A 218 -9.40 -39.31 -58.96
N LYS A 219 -9.78 -38.04 -59.04
CA LYS A 219 -10.56 -37.49 -60.17
C LYS A 219 -9.69 -37.07 -61.37
N GLY A 220 -8.38 -37.35 -61.33
CA GLY A 220 -7.45 -37.05 -62.43
C GLY A 220 -7.16 -35.56 -62.64
N LYS A 221 -7.50 -34.69 -61.66
CA LYS A 221 -7.33 -33.23 -61.78
C LYS A 221 -5.95 -32.74 -61.36
N SER A 222 -5.12 -33.59 -60.75
CA SER A 222 -3.75 -33.28 -60.33
C SER A 222 -2.91 -34.56 -60.28
N THR A 223 -1.71 -34.53 -60.85
CA THR A 223 -0.74 -35.65 -60.85
C THR A 223 0.33 -35.52 -59.76
N ASP A 224 0.41 -34.38 -59.08
CA ASP A 224 1.40 -34.14 -58.01
C ASP A 224 1.04 -34.91 -56.73
N LEU A 225 1.95 -35.81 -56.35
CA LEU A 225 1.88 -36.64 -55.15
C LEU A 225 2.66 -36.05 -53.95
N ASP A 226 3.06 -34.79 -54.03
CA ASP A 226 3.95 -34.11 -53.08
C ASP A 226 3.43 -34.11 -51.62
N PHE A 227 2.11 -34.19 -51.42
CA PHE A 227 1.50 -34.30 -50.08
C PHE A 227 1.82 -35.61 -49.32
N LEU A 228 2.36 -36.64 -50.00
CA LEU A 228 2.78 -37.90 -49.38
C LEU A 228 4.22 -37.87 -48.85
N ASP A 229 5.10 -37.04 -49.41
CA ASP A 229 6.53 -37.04 -49.07
C ASP A 229 6.88 -36.23 -47.82
N ASP A 230 6.01 -35.29 -47.41
CA ASP A 230 6.15 -34.54 -46.14
C ASP A 230 6.18 -35.43 -44.88
N LYS A 231 5.78 -36.71 -44.97
CA LYS A 231 5.86 -37.68 -43.86
C LYS A 231 7.02 -38.68 -43.95
N LYS A 232 7.75 -38.76 -45.07
CA LYS A 232 8.87 -39.70 -45.23
C LYS A 232 10.25 -39.12 -44.86
N GLY A 233 10.32 -37.83 -44.50
CA GLY A 233 11.55 -37.14 -44.09
C GLY A 233 11.93 -37.21 -42.60
N LYS A 234 11.33 -38.09 -41.78
CA LYS A 234 11.77 -38.34 -40.39
C LYS A 234 12.06 -39.82 -40.13
N GLY A 235 13.01 -40.35 -40.90
CA GLY A 235 13.74 -41.53 -40.51
C GLY A 235 14.57 -41.23 -39.26
N ASN A 236 14.14 -41.74 -38.10
CA ASN A 236 15.10 -42.07 -37.06
C ASN A 236 14.77 -43.47 -36.53
N LYS A 237 15.63 -44.42 -36.91
CA LYS A 237 15.69 -45.80 -36.43
C LYS A 237 16.00 -45.78 -34.93
N GLY A 238 14.97 -45.68 -34.10
CA GLY A 238 15.03 -45.97 -32.67
C GLY A 238 14.35 -47.29 -32.42
N LYS A 239 15.14 -48.31 -32.08
CA LYS A 239 14.73 -49.67 -31.69
C LYS A 239 13.38 -49.69 -30.98
N ASP A 240 12.50 -50.58 -31.43
CA ASP A 240 11.23 -50.91 -30.80
C ASP A 240 11.50 -51.54 -29.42
N ALA A 241 11.80 -50.70 -28.44
CA ALA A 241 11.93 -51.09 -27.05
C ALA A 241 10.51 -51.29 -26.52
N MET A 242 10.08 -52.55 -26.55
CA MET A 242 8.90 -53.10 -25.89
C MET A 242 8.56 -52.26 -24.64
N LYS A 243 7.47 -51.49 -24.68
CA LYS A 243 7.04 -50.61 -23.58
C LYS A 243 6.93 -51.45 -22.31
N VAL A 244 7.93 -51.35 -21.43
CA VAL A 244 7.91 -52.01 -20.12
C VAL A 244 6.69 -51.49 -19.37
N ASN A 245 5.79 -52.40 -18.99
CA ASN A 245 4.60 -52.08 -18.22
C ASN A 245 5.03 -51.31 -16.96
N LYS A 246 4.62 -50.03 -16.82
CA LYS A 246 5.02 -49.18 -15.68
C LYS A 246 4.70 -49.82 -14.32
N ARG A 247 3.69 -50.70 -14.25
CA ARG A 247 3.39 -51.48 -13.04
C ARG A 247 4.45 -52.54 -12.73
N ARG A 248 5.08 -53.13 -13.73
CA ARG A 248 6.20 -54.07 -13.59
C ARG A 248 7.47 -53.31 -13.18
N ALA A 249 7.79 -52.19 -13.85
CA ALA A 249 8.91 -51.34 -13.47
C ALA A 249 8.85 -50.84 -12.01
N MET A 250 7.66 -50.42 -11.53
CA MET A 250 7.45 -50.05 -10.12
C MET A 250 7.62 -51.23 -9.15
N LYS A 251 7.19 -52.44 -9.55
CA LYS A 251 7.37 -53.64 -8.74
C LYS A 251 8.84 -54.07 -8.71
N ASP A 252 9.55 -53.95 -9.82
CA ASP A 252 10.97 -54.27 -9.91
C ASP A 252 11.82 -53.26 -9.13
N GLN A 253 11.46 -51.97 -9.14
CA GLN A 253 12.08 -50.97 -8.27
C GLN A 253 11.83 -51.24 -6.78
N LYS A 254 10.61 -51.68 -6.43
CA LYS A 254 10.23 -51.92 -5.03
C LYS A 254 10.76 -53.24 -4.48
N PHE A 255 10.90 -54.27 -5.33
CA PHE A 255 11.16 -55.65 -4.90
C PHE A 255 12.37 -56.31 -5.58
N GLY A 256 13.02 -55.65 -6.53
CA GLY A 256 14.09 -56.21 -7.37
C GLY A 256 13.54 -57.18 -8.43
N PHE A 257 14.21 -57.25 -9.59
CA PHE A 257 13.90 -58.27 -10.60
C PHE A 257 14.40 -59.64 -10.10
N GLY A 258 13.53 -60.64 -9.99
CA GLY A 258 13.97 -62.00 -9.63
C GLY A 258 14.23 -62.28 -8.14
N GLY A 259 13.70 -61.48 -7.22
CA GLY A 259 13.41 -61.90 -5.84
C GLY A 259 14.59 -62.36 -4.95
N LYS A 260 15.21 -61.41 -4.24
CA LYS A 260 15.82 -61.67 -2.92
C LYS A 260 15.28 -60.65 -1.91
N LYS A 261 14.43 -61.12 -1.00
CA LYS A 261 13.74 -60.33 0.06
C LYS A 261 14.45 -60.40 1.43
N LYS A 262 15.75 -60.69 1.49
CA LYS A 262 16.48 -60.69 2.76
C LYS A 262 17.06 -59.29 2.98
N GLY A 263 16.47 -58.54 3.91
CA GLY A 263 16.99 -57.24 4.38
C GLY A 263 16.09 -56.03 4.11
N SER A 264 15.19 -56.06 3.12
CA SER A 264 14.30 -54.91 2.79
C SER A 264 13.17 -54.65 3.79
N LYS A 265 13.06 -55.48 4.83
CA LYS A 265 12.14 -55.29 5.98
C LYS A 265 12.87 -54.77 7.23
N LEU A 266 14.17 -54.50 7.16
CA LEU A 266 14.89 -53.89 8.28
C LEU A 266 14.57 -52.39 8.31
N ASN A 267 14.23 -51.89 9.50
CA ASN A 267 14.01 -50.46 9.71
C ASN A 267 15.35 -49.75 9.56
N THR A 268 15.47 -48.83 8.60
CA THR A 268 16.62 -47.93 8.49
C THR A 268 16.34 -46.67 9.33
N ARG A 269 17.39 -45.98 9.76
CA ARG A 269 17.26 -44.73 10.55
C ARG A 269 16.41 -43.67 9.84
N GLU A 270 16.36 -43.71 8.51
CA GLU A 270 15.51 -42.84 7.69
C GLU A 270 14.05 -43.31 7.62
N SER A 271 13.77 -44.62 7.77
CA SER A 271 12.40 -45.14 7.76
C SER A 271 11.63 -44.86 9.05
N SER A 272 12.31 -44.59 10.17
CA SER A 272 11.67 -44.20 11.43
C SER A 272 11.26 -42.72 11.48
N SER A 273 11.87 -41.85 10.66
CA SER A 273 11.64 -40.40 10.68
C SER A 273 10.75 -39.89 9.55
N GLN A 274 10.50 -40.67 8.48
CA GLN A 274 9.58 -40.28 7.41
C GLN A 274 8.11 -40.55 7.77
N MET A 275 7.38 -39.49 8.12
CA MET A 275 5.91 -39.51 8.29
C MET A 275 5.14 -39.02 7.04
N ASP A 276 5.85 -38.68 5.95
CA ASP A 276 5.28 -38.10 4.71
C ASP A 276 4.34 -39.04 3.93
N GLY A 277 4.32 -40.34 4.26
CA GLY A 277 3.39 -41.31 3.69
C GLY A 277 2.03 -41.40 4.41
N PHE A 278 1.88 -40.79 5.60
CA PHE A 278 0.64 -40.85 6.36
C PHE A 278 -0.34 -39.78 5.84
N ASN A 279 -1.00 -40.09 4.73
CA ASN A 279 -2.02 -39.24 4.16
C ASN A 279 -3.31 -39.32 5.00
N SER A 280 -3.39 -38.54 6.09
CA SER A 280 -4.58 -38.42 6.95
C SER A 280 -5.83 -37.94 6.19
N SER A 281 -5.64 -37.38 5.00
CA SER A 281 -6.70 -36.92 4.09
C SER A 281 -7.32 -38.04 3.25
N ALA A 282 -6.67 -39.20 3.09
CA ALA A 282 -7.17 -40.30 2.23
C ALA A 282 -8.37 -41.07 2.83
N LYS A 283 -8.70 -40.85 4.12
CA LYS A 283 -9.93 -41.38 4.74
C LYS A 283 -11.09 -40.38 4.82
N LYS A 284 -10.91 -39.13 4.39
CA LYS A 284 -12.02 -38.16 4.30
C LYS A 284 -12.42 -37.96 2.84
N LYS A 285 -13.07 -38.96 2.25
CA LYS A 285 -14.01 -38.68 1.16
C LYS A 285 -15.17 -37.89 1.78
N PRO A 286 -15.47 -36.65 1.36
CA PRO A 286 -16.77 -36.08 1.66
C PRO A 286 -17.80 -36.87 0.85
N PHE A 287 -18.52 -37.76 1.53
CA PHE A 287 -19.77 -38.29 0.99
C PHE A 287 -20.71 -37.10 0.85
N ASN A 288 -20.84 -36.59 -0.36
CA ASN A 288 -21.71 -35.48 -0.70
C ASN A 288 -23.16 -36.02 -0.70
N ILE A 289 -23.79 -36.08 0.48
CA ILE A 289 -25.22 -36.37 0.64
C ILE A 289 -25.91 -35.03 0.88
N LYS A 290 -26.17 -34.30 -0.20
CA LYS A 290 -27.15 -33.21 -0.24
C LYS A 290 -27.92 -33.27 -1.57
N SER A 291 -28.69 -34.34 -1.73
CA SER A 291 -29.95 -34.34 -2.49
C SER A 291 -30.59 -35.73 -2.40
N LYS A 292 -31.37 -35.94 -1.35
CA LYS A 292 -32.63 -36.71 -1.35
C LYS A 292 -33.17 -36.74 0.06
N GLN A 293 -34.37 -36.18 0.22
CA GLN A 293 -35.18 -36.32 1.42
C GLN A 293 -35.33 -37.80 1.75
N PHE A 294 -34.88 -38.20 2.94
CA PHE A 294 -35.20 -39.51 3.50
C PHE A 294 -35.57 -39.30 4.97
N LYS A 295 -36.86 -39.47 5.27
CA LYS A 295 -37.43 -39.42 6.61
C LYS A 295 -36.80 -40.55 7.46
N PRO A 296 -36.30 -40.30 8.69
CA PRO A 296 -35.78 -41.38 9.51
C PRO A 296 -36.94 -42.13 10.14
N ASN A 297 -37.22 -43.33 9.64
CA ASN A 297 -38.10 -44.27 10.30
C ASN A 297 -37.31 -45.02 11.37
N ASN A 298 -37.83 -44.99 12.60
CA ASN A 298 -37.33 -45.66 13.79
C ASN A 298 -37.01 -47.14 13.52
N LYS A 299 -35.75 -47.57 13.72
CA LYS A 299 -35.44 -48.95 14.07
C LYS A 299 -34.12 -49.02 14.85
N LYS A 300 -34.28 -49.22 16.16
CA LYS A 300 -33.23 -49.50 17.16
C LYS A 300 -32.30 -50.61 16.68
N LYS A 301 -30.98 -50.38 16.70
CA LYS A 301 -29.98 -51.47 16.77
C LYS A 301 -29.30 -51.41 18.14
N ASN A 302 -29.44 -52.52 18.87
CA ASN A 302 -29.06 -52.71 20.26
C ASN A 302 -27.58 -52.42 20.54
N GLN A 303 -27.31 -51.41 21.37
CA GLN A 303 -26.03 -51.28 22.05
C GLN A 303 -26.02 -52.16 23.30
N ARG A 304 -25.00 -53.01 23.43
CA ARG A 304 -24.79 -53.86 24.61
C ARG A 304 -24.60 -52.98 25.86
N PRO A 305 -25.33 -53.20 26.96
CA PRO A 305 -25.17 -52.40 28.17
C PRO A 305 -23.81 -52.68 28.84
N GLY A 306 -23.15 -51.59 29.25
CA GLY A 306 -21.84 -51.61 29.91
C GLY A 306 -21.83 -52.32 31.26
N LYS A 307 -20.62 -52.64 31.74
CA LYS A 307 -20.31 -53.52 32.88
C LYS A 307 -21.06 -53.22 34.20
N SER A 308 -21.53 -51.99 34.42
CA SER A 308 -22.28 -51.61 35.64
C SER A 308 -23.71 -52.17 35.68
N LYS A 309 -24.34 -52.46 34.53
CA LYS A 309 -25.72 -52.97 34.46
C LYS A 309 -25.86 -54.49 34.56
N ARG A 310 -24.78 -55.24 34.80
CA ARG A 310 -24.79 -56.72 34.94
C ARG A 310 -24.89 -57.23 36.39
N LYS A 311 -24.87 -56.36 37.40
CA LYS A 311 -24.92 -56.77 38.82
C LYS A 311 -26.33 -56.82 39.45
N GLY A 312 -27.40 -56.58 38.69
CA GLY A 312 -28.77 -56.46 39.23
C GLY A 312 -29.72 -57.62 38.92
N GLY A 313 -29.24 -58.78 38.45
CA GLY A 313 -30.09 -59.91 38.07
C GLY A 313 -29.78 -61.17 38.86
N LYS A 314 -30.11 -61.17 40.16
CA LYS A 314 -30.25 -62.38 40.96
C LYS A 314 -31.50 -62.23 41.81
N ARG A 315 -32.60 -62.80 41.32
CA ARG A 315 -33.71 -63.42 42.05
C ARG A 315 -34.68 -63.99 41.02
#